data_AF-A0A7S2JBZ5-F1
#
_entry.id   AF-A0A7S2JBZ5-F1
#
_cell.length_a   1.000
_cell.length_b   1.000
_cell.length_c   1.000
_cell.angle_alpha   90.00
_cell.angle_beta   90.00
_cell.angle_gamma   90.00
#
_symmetry.space_group_name_H-M   'P 1'
#
loop_
_entity.id
_entity.type
_entity.pdbx_description
1 polymer ?
#
loop_
_entity_poly.entity_id
_entity_poly.type
_entity_poly.pdbx_seq_one_letter_code
_entity_poly.pdbx_strand_id
1 'polypeptide(L)'
;MPRIIGKSVRVVDHAGLTIDELAGNVATVEDRISIALVKVSEPSSEPWLTLDYDEWMCVLKGRMVLLSDGEDLEVKAGQTVYIARGERFRPTFPDGETEYVPVCLPAFRPDRCIREEDEGSEVSAKLQKLHGGDKGKAKQPFDPPETLFHMCEATKWEAAKASGFAYYPPTYEADGYYTHATGVPSRLVETANHFYQDVSGDWVCLEMTRTALRQAGIFVRDEEALPVGDKQVGDTWSEWICPHIIGGIPPSVVHKEWKMTRDGKRFLGIEGVTS
;
A
#
# COMPACT_ATOMS: atom_id res chain seq x y z
N MET A 1 -0.07 -21.16 -11.50
CA MET A 1 0.34 -21.32 -12.91
C MET A 1 0.82 -19.97 -13.43
N PRO A 2 1.88 -19.91 -14.26
CA PRO A 2 2.29 -18.66 -14.92
C PRO A 2 1.17 -18.11 -15.81
N ARG A 3 1.01 -16.78 -15.87
CA ARG A 3 0.02 -16.11 -16.72
C ARG A 3 0.55 -14.79 -17.27
N ILE A 4 0.01 -14.36 -18.41
CA ILE A 4 0.25 -13.02 -18.97
C ILE A 4 -0.51 -12.01 -18.11
N ILE A 5 0.15 -10.90 -17.74
CA ILE A 5 -0.43 -9.87 -16.86
C ILE A 5 -0.73 -8.55 -17.56
N GLY A 6 -0.20 -8.34 -18.77
CA GLY A 6 -0.39 -7.10 -19.52
C GLY A 6 0.58 -6.96 -20.69
N LYS A 7 0.72 -5.74 -21.18
CA LYS A 7 1.68 -5.31 -22.21
C LYS A 7 2.30 -3.99 -21.81
N SER A 8 3.47 -3.66 -22.38
CA SER A 8 4.15 -2.39 -22.11
C SER A 8 3.29 -1.18 -22.48
N VAL A 9 3.34 -0.13 -21.65
CA VAL A 9 2.66 1.16 -21.88
C VAL A 9 3.67 2.31 -21.82
N ARG A 10 3.69 3.15 -22.86
CA ARG A 10 4.51 4.38 -22.91
C ARG A 10 3.95 5.40 -21.91
N VAL A 11 4.70 5.68 -20.85
CA VAL A 11 4.30 6.65 -19.79
C VAL A 11 5.08 7.97 -19.89
N VAL A 12 6.28 7.97 -20.47
CA VAL A 12 7.01 9.21 -20.77
C VAL A 12 7.53 9.15 -22.20
N ASP A 13 7.30 10.23 -22.93
CA ASP A 13 7.85 10.46 -24.26
C ASP A 13 8.15 11.96 -24.41
N HIS A 14 9.42 12.32 -24.25
CA HIS A 14 9.87 13.71 -24.30
C HIS A 14 11.37 13.82 -24.54
N ALA A 15 11.77 14.67 -25.50
CA ALA A 15 13.13 15.20 -25.70
C ALA A 15 14.28 14.26 -25.28
N GLY A 16 14.37 13.11 -25.94
CA GLY A 16 15.46 12.16 -25.74
C GLY A 16 15.29 11.18 -24.58
N LEU A 17 14.21 11.27 -23.79
CA LEU A 17 13.82 10.33 -22.74
C LEU A 17 12.51 9.62 -23.10
N THR A 18 12.53 8.29 -23.05
CA THR A 18 11.32 7.46 -23.12
C THR A 18 11.25 6.48 -21.96
N ILE A 19 10.07 6.32 -21.38
CA ILE A 19 9.79 5.33 -20.33
C ILE A 19 8.59 4.49 -20.76
N ASP A 20 8.82 3.19 -20.88
CA ASP A 20 7.80 2.18 -21.16
C ASP A 20 7.59 1.34 -19.88
N GLU A 21 6.46 1.51 -19.18
CA GLU A 21 6.12 0.69 -18.01
C GLU A 21 5.71 -0.72 -18.47
N LEU A 22 6.37 -1.76 -17.96
CA LEU A 22 6.16 -3.16 -18.30
C LEU A 22 5.21 -3.85 -17.31
N ALA A 23 5.32 -3.48 -16.03
CA ALA A 23 4.44 -3.86 -14.93
C ALA A 23 4.43 -2.72 -13.91
N GLY A 24 3.27 -2.40 -13.34
CA GLY A 24 3.11 -1.30 -12.40
C GLY A 24 1.69 -0.74 -12.38
N ASN A 25 1.58 0.49 -11.88
CA ASN A 25 0.30 1.16 -11.63
C ASN A 25 -0.46 1.46 -12.94
N VAL A 26 0.23 1.68 -14.06
CA VAL A 26 -0.38 2.06 -15.35
C VAL A 26 -0.58 0.86 -16.27
N ALA A 27 0.44 0.03 -16.46
CA ALA A 27 0.46 -1.07 -17.41
C ALA A 27 -0.30 -2.31 -16.92
N THR A 28 -0.31 -2.56 -15.61
CA THR A 28 -0.91 -3.78 -15.02
C THR A 28 -1.83 -3.53 -13.84
N VAL A 29 -2.01 -2.27 -13.41
CA VAL A 29 -2.87 -1.87 -12.27
C VAL A 29 -2.49 -2.62 -10.98
N GLU A 30 -1.19 -2.62 -10.67
CA GLU A 30 -0.63 -3.31 -9.49
C GLU A 30 0.39 -2.39 -8.80
N ASP A 31 0.30 -2.28 -7.48
CA ASP A 31 1.14 -1.38 -6.69
C ASP A 31 2.30 -2.09 -5.97
N ARG A 32 2.36 -3.42 -6.03
CA ARG A 32 3.44 -4.20 -5.38
C ARG A 32 4.82 -3.96 -6.01
N ILE A 33 4.90 -3.77 -7.32
CA ILE A 33 6.17 -3.65 -8.04
C ILE A 33 6.00 -2.80 -9.30
N SER A 34 7.01 -1.97 -9.60
CA SER A 34 7.15 -1.32 -10.90
C SER A 34 8.36 -1.87 -11.63
N ILE A 35 8.20 -2.16 -12.92
CA ILE A 35 9.25 -2.53 -13.85
C ILE A 35 9.05 -1.68 -15.09
N ALA A 36 10.03 -0.85 -15.45
CA ALA A 36 9.98 -0.06 -16.66
C ALA A 36 11.21 -0.30 -17.54
N LEU A 37 11.12 0.04 -18.82
CA LEU A 37 12.26 0.21 -19.70
C LEU A 37 12.46 1.69 -19.94
N VAL A 38 13.60 2.22 -19.51
CA VAL A 38 13.98 3.61 -19.71
C VAL A 38 15.04 3.68 -20.79
N LYS A 39 14.86 4.63 -21.73
CA LYS A 39 15.84 4.95 -22.75
C LYS A 39 16.13 6.44 -22.73
N VAL A 40 17.42 6.76 -22.62
CA VAL A 40 17.97 8.10 -22.68
C VAL A 40 18.85 8.13 -23.91
N SER A 41 18.51 8.96 -24.90
CA SER A 41 19.23 9.04 -26.18
C SER A 41 20.23 10.21 -26.22
N GLU A 42 19.98 11.27 -25.47
CA GLU A 42 20.85 12.45 -25.40
C GLU A 42 21.44 12.63 -23.99
N PRO A 43 22.61 13.28 -23.85
CA PRO A 43 23.15 13.62 -22.55
C PRO A 43 22.16 14.41 -21.69
N SER A 44 21.89 13.94 -20.48
CA SER A 44 20.91 14.56 -19.59
C SER A 44 21.24 14.33 -18.12
N SER A 45 20.56 15.07 -17.25
CA SER A 45 20.65 14.92 -15.80
C SER A 45 19.26 15.12 -15.23
N GLU A 46 18.87 14.25 -14.31
CA GLU A 46 17.68 14.46 -13.52
C GLU A 46 17.98 15.45 -12.36
N PRO A 47 16.94 16.04 -11.75
CA PRO A 47 17.07 16.72 -10.46
C PRO A 47 17.55 15.76 -9.36
N TRP A 48 17.78 16.30 -8.17
CA TRP A 48 17.95 15.45 -6.99
C TRP A 48 16.66 14.69 -6.68
N LEU A 49 16.82 13.41 -6.38
CA LEU A 49 15.74 12.48 -6.11
C LEU A 49 15.90 11.92 -4.69
N THR A 50 14.78 11.80 -3.98
CA THR A 50 14.66 11.00 -2.76
C THR A 50 13.43 10.10 -2.88
N LEU A 51 13.63 8.79 -2.74
CA LEU A 51 12.58 7.79 -3.01
C LEU A 51 11.97 7.28 -1.70
N ASP A 52 10.64 7.13 -1.66
CA ASP A 52 9.94 6.47 -0.57
C ASP A 52 9.78 4.95 -0.79
N TYR A 53 10.63 4.38 -1.65
CA TYR A 53 10.69 2.97 -2.02
C TYR A 53 12.14 2.57 -2.33
N ASP A 54 12.39 1.27 -2.31
CA ASP A 54 13.65 0.70 -2.77
C ASP A 54 13.66 0.60 -4.30
N GLU A 55 14.80 0.90 -4.92
CA GLU A 55 14.96 0.84 -6.38
C GLU A 55 16.24 0.11 -6.80
N TRP A 56 16.12 -0.73 -7.82
CA TRP A 56 17.25 -1.30 -8.55
C TRP A 56 17.27 -0.73 -9.96
N MET A 57 18.39 -0.14 -10.38
CA MET A 57 18.59 0.29 -11.76
C MET A 57 19.52 -0.68 -12.47
N CYS A 58 18.96 -1.51 -13.35
CA CYS A 58 19.69 -2.49 -14.15
C CYS A 58 20.12 -1.86 -15.47
N VAL A 59 21.39 -1.50 -15.63
CA VAL A 59 21.88 -0.84 -16.86
C VAL A 59 22.09 -1.90 -17.95
N LEU A 60 21.38 -1.75 -19.07
CA LEU A 60 21.43 -2.67 -20.21
C LEU A 60 22.41 -2.19 -21.29
N LYS A 61 22.47 -0.88 -21.53
CA LYS A 61 23.33 -0.24 -22.53
C LYS A 61 23.84 1.10 -21.99
N GLY A 62 25.05 1.50 -22.36
CA GLY A 62 25.62 2.78 -21.97
C GLY A 62 26.10 2.80 -20.51
N ARG A 63 25.99 3.97 -19.88
CA ARG A 63 26.34 4.18 -18.47
C ARG A 63 25.55 5.33 -17.86
N MET A 64 25.37 5.26 -16.55
CA MET A 64 24.87 6.37 -15.74
C MET A 64 25.86 6.67 -14.61
N VAL A 65 25.81 7.89 -14.10
CA VAL A 65 26.55 8.31 -12.91
C VAL A 65 25.53 8.75 -11.87
N LEU A 66 25.61 8.17 -10.67
CA LEU A 66 24.82 8.56 -9.52
C LEU A 66 25.69 9.37 -8.57
N LEU A 67 25.32 10.63 -8.35
CA LEU A 67 25.93 11.42 -7.29
C LEU A 67 25.14 11.22 -5.99
N SER A 68 25.78 10.75 -4.93
CA SER A 68 25.21 10.63 -3.58
C SER A 68 26.28 10.93 -2.54
N ASP A 69 25.93 11.65 -1.46
CA ASP A 69 26.86 12.03 -0.38
C ASP A 69 28.19 12.68 -0.84
N GLY A 70 28.18 13.34 -2.00
CA GLY A 70 29.35 13.99 -2.59
C GLY A 70 30.28 13.05 -3.37
N GLU A 71 29.91 11.78 -3.52
CA GLU A 71 30.64 10.78 -4.30
C GLU A 71 29.90 10.40 -5.57
N ASP A 72 30.65 10.26 -6.67
CA ASP A 72 30.13 9.78 -7.96
C ASP A 72 30.29 8.27 -8.06
N LEU A 73 29.17 7.57 -8.28
CA LEU A 73 29.14 6.14 -8.59
C LEU A 73 28.77 5.94 -10.07
N GLU A 74 29.75 5.46 -10.84
CA GLU A 74 29.51 5.08 -12.24
C GLU A 74 28.97 3.65 -12.35
N VAL A 75 27.85 3.49 -13.07
CA VAL A 75 27.17 2.22 -13.30
C VAL A 75 27.07 1.97 -14.81
N LYS A 76 27.67 0.88 -15.28
CA LYS A 76 27.82 0.52 -16.70
C LYS A 76 26.87 -0.60 -17.11
N ALA A 77 26.69 -0.77 -18.42
CA ALA A 77 25.99 -1.91 -19.00
C ALA A 77 26.41 -3.25 -18.36
N GLY A 78 25.42 -4.05 -17.97
CA GLY A 78 25.58 -5.32 -17.26
C GLY A 78 25.67 -5.19 -15.74
N GLN A 79 25.76 -3.97 -15.20
CA GLN A 79 25.75 -3.72 -13.76
C GLN A 79 24.35 -3.33 -13.27
N THR A 80 24.13 -3.52 -11.98
CA THR A 80 22.90 -3.11 -11.29
C THR A 80 23.31 -2.36 -10.04
N VAL A 81 22.68 -1.21 -9.82
CA VAL A 81 22.82 -0.44 -8.60
C VAL A 81 21.53 -0.54 -7.80
N TYR A 82 21.69 -0.64 -6.48
CA TYR A 82 20.61 -0.60 -5.52
C TYR A 82 20.62 0.77 -4.83
N ILE A 83 19.44 1.35 -4.71
CA ILE A 83 19.21 2.63 -4.03
C ILE A 83 18.19 2.34 -2.95
N ALA A 84 18.59 2.51 -1.69
CA ALA A 84 17.71 2.24 -0.56
C ALA A 84 16.68 3.36 -0.41
N ARG A 85 15.50 3.01 0.10
CA ARG A 85 14.49 3.99 0.50
C ARG A 85 15.09 5.09 1.38
N GLY A 86 14.80 6.34 1.03
CA GLY A 86 15.26 7.52 1.74
C GLY A 86 16.67 8.00 1.34
N GLU A 87 17.39 7.26 0.50
CA GLU A 87 18.66 7.75 -0.06
C GLU A 87 18.40 8.89 -1.04
N ARG A 88 19.20 9.94 -0.91
CA ARG A 88 19.17 11.10 -1.80
C ARG A 88 20.28 10.97 -2.83
N PHE A 89 19.93 11.06 -4.10
CA PHE A 89 20.89 10.89 -5.20
C PHE A 89 20.50 11.74 -6.41
N ARG A 90 21.44 11.92 -7.33
CA ARG A 90 21.21 12.61 -8.61
C ARG A 90 21.75 11.77 -9.77
N PRO A 91 20.89 11.18 -10.61
CA PRO A 91 21.35 10.45 -11.77
C PRO A 91 21.69 11.39 -12.93
N THR A 92 22.79 11.09 -13.59
CA THR A 92 23.24 11.77 -14.81
C THR A 92 23.56 10.73 -15.87
N PHE A 93 23.18 11.03 -17.11
CA PHE A 93 23.41 10.21 -18.30
C PHE A 93 24.38 10.95 -19.21
N PRO A 94 25.69 10.92 -18.90
CA PRO A 94 26.67 11.84 -19.51
C PRO A 94 26.85 11.65 -21.02
N ASP A 95 26.68 10.43 -21.52
CA ASP A 95 26.91 10.11 -22.94
C ASP A 95 25.60 10.04 -23.75
N GLY A 96 24.44 10.14 -23.09
CA GLY A 96 23.18 9.66 -23.67
C GLY A 96 23.23 8.16 -23.95
N GLU A 97 22.49 7.72 -24.98
CA GLU A 97 22.48 6.33 -25.48
C GLU A 97 22.41 5.21 -24.41
N THR A 98 21.74 5.50 -23.29
CA THR A 98 21.66 4.66 -22.11
C THR A 98 20.29 4.00 -22.04
N GLU A 99 20.27 2.68 -21.90
CA GLU A 99 19.05 1.91 -21.65
C GLU A 99 19.18 1.21 -20.31
N TYR A 100 18.16 1.32 -19.46
CA TYR A 100 18.14 0.64 -18.17
C TYR A 100 16.73 0.24 -17.76
N VAL A 101 16.65 -0.71 -16.83
CA VAL A 101 15.40 -1.18 -16.23
C VAL A 101 15.40 -0.79 -14.76
N PRO A 102 14.66 0.26 -14.36
CA PRO A 102 14.35 0.48 -12.96
C PRO A 102 13.33 -0.57 -12.49
N VAL A 103 13.57 -1.09 -11.29
CA VAL A 103 12.67 -1.98 -10.56
C VAL A 103 12.40 -1.37 -9.20
N CYS A 104 11.15 -1.03 -8.90
CA CYS A 104 10.77 -0.33 -7.67
C CYS A 104 9.90 -1.22 -6.77
N LEU A 105 10.16 -1.23 -5.46
CA LEU A 105 9.31 -1.88 -4.45
C LEU A 105 9.02 -0.93 -3.27
N PRO A 106 7.73 -0.54 -3.05
CA PRO A 106 6.55 -0.79 -3.89
C PRO A 106 6.64 -0.12 -5.27
N ALA A 107 5.62 -0.29 -6.11
CA ALA A 107 5.58 0.30 -7.44
C ALA A 107 5.76 1.82 -7.42
N PHE A 108 6.44 2.32 -8.46
CA PHE A 108 6.59 3.75 -8.72
C PHE A 108 5.24 4.46 -8.68
N ARG A 109 5.21 5.56 -7.94
CA ARG A 109 4.19 6.60 -8.07
C ARG A 109 4.85 7.98 -7.91
N PRO A 110 4.32 9.02 -8.58
CA PRO A 110 4.86 10.37 -8.48
C PRO A 110 4.89 10.91 -7.04
N ASP A 111 3.88 10.58 -6.22
CA ASP A 111 3.79 11.00 -4.82
C ASP A 111 4.81 10.32 -3.89
N ARG A 112 5.49 9.27 -4.37
CA ARG A 112 6.58 8.58 -3.65
C ARG A 112 7.98 8.95 -4.14
N CYS A 113 8.08 9.83 -5.13
CA CYS A 113 9.34 10.27 -5.73
C CYS A 113 9.50 11.77 -5.52
N ILE A 114 10.27 12.15 -4.50
CA ILE A 114 10.55 13.56 -4.22
C ILE A 114 11.58 14.03 -5.23
N ARG A 115 11.22 15.04 -6.04
CA ARG A 115 12.06 15.65 -7.07
C ARG A 115 12.36 17.09 -6.68
N GLU A 116 13.64 17.44 -6.51
CA GLU A 116 14.08 18.81 -6.26
C GLU A 116 14.31 19.53 -7.59
N GLU A 117 13.22 19.92 -8.25
CA GLU A 117 13.23 20.66 -9.51
C GLU A 117 13.25 22.18 -9.27
N ASP A 118 13.82 22.93 -10.22
CA ASP A 118 13.48 24.34 -10.40
C ASP A 118 12.05 24.41 -10.99
N GLU A 119 11.20 25.31 -10.49
CA GLU A 119 9.74 25.32 -10.76
C GLU A 119 9.36 25.14 -12.26
N GLY A 120 8.52 24.13 -12.58
CA GLY A 120 7.80 24.05 -13.87
C GLY A 120 8.09 22.89 -14.83
N SER A 121 8.69 21.78 -14.39
CA SER A 121 9.00 20.61 -15.25
C SER A 121 7.77 19.98 -15.92
N GLU A 122 7.80 19.89 -17.26
CA GLU A 122 6.75 19.22 -18.07
C GLU A 122 6.65 17.71 -17.79
N VAL A 123 7.75 17.09 -17.34
CA VAL A 123 7.82 15.65 -17.04
C VAL A 123 7.01 15.33 -15.79
N SER A 124 7.22 16.08 -14.71
CA SER A 124 6.48 15.93 -13.44
C SER A 124 4.97 16.11 -13.64
N ALA A 125 4.56 17.11 -14.43
CA ALA A 125 3.14 17.36 -14.72
C ALA A 125 2.49 16.23 -15.53
N LYS A 126 3.19 15.67 -16.53
CA LYS A 126 2.71 14.53 -17.32
C LYS A 126 2.58 13.27 -16.47
N LEU A 127 3.57 12.98 -15.62
CA LEU A 127 3.53 11.84 -14.71
C LEU A 127 2.34 11.96 -13.74
N GLN A 128 2.16 13.10 -13.08
CA GLN A 128 1.00 13.31 -12.20
C GLN A 128 -0.34 13.09 -12.91
N LYS A 129 -0.48 13.55 -14.16
CA LYS A 129 -1.71 13.36 -14.94
C LYS A 129 -1.96 11.89 -15.30
N LEU A 130 -0.92 11.16 -15.68
CA LEU A 130 -1.01 9.74 -16.06
C LEU A 130 -1.33 8.83 -14.87
N HIS A 131 -0.88 9.21 -13.68
CA HIS A 131 -1.16 8.51 -12.43
C HIS A 131 -2.50 8.93 -11.78
N GLY A 132 -3.36 9.66 -12.51
CA GLY A 132 -4.65 10.16 -12.01
C GLY A 132 -4.48 11.49 -11.29
N GLY A 133 -4.64 12.58 -12.05
CA GLY A 133 -4.43 13.95 -11.58
C GLY A 133 -5.05 14.27 -10.21
N ASP A 134 -4.28 15.04 -9.43
CA ASP A 134 -4.61 15.64 -8.14
C ASP A 134 -5.44 14.72 -7.20
N LYS A 135 -4.82 13.61 -6.77
CA LYS A 135 -5.16 13.00 -5.49
C LYS A 135 -4.01 13.16 -4.50
N GLY A 136 -4.01 14.33 -3.86
CA GLY A 136 -3.56 14.44 -2.49
C GLY A 136 -2.33 15.31 -2.32
N LYS A 137 -2.57 16.53 -1.79
CA LYS A 137 -1.65 17.18 -0.85
C LYS A 137 -0.98 16.11 0.01
N ALA A 138 0.34 16.20 0.21
CA ALA A 138 1.09 15.36 1.13
C ALA A 138 0.22 14.97 2.33
N LYS A 139 -0.20 13.69 2.40
CA LYS A 139 -0.95 13.20 3.55
C LYS A 139 -0.06 13.50 4.76
N GLN A 140 -0.63 14.15 5.78
CA GLN A 140 0.05 14.24 7.07
C GLN A 140 0.59 12.84 7.44
N PRO A 141 1.75 12.75 8.13
CA PRO A 141 2.26 11.46 8.56
C PRO A 141 1.12 10.67 9.23
N PHE A 142 0.75 9.54 8.64
CA PHE A 142 -0.25 8.67 9.25
C PHE A 142 0.39 8.08 10.51
N ASP A 143 -0.11 8.46 11.66
CA ASP A 143 0.25 7.85 12.93
C ASP A 143 -0.67 6.64 13.17
N PRO A 144 -0.17 5.39 13.04
CA PRO A 144 -1.02 4.22 13.15
C PRO A 144 -1.57 4.07 14.57
N PRO A 145 -2.88 3.85 14.75
CA PRO A 145 -3.49 3.75 16.06
C PRO A 145 -2.97 2.50 16.80
N GLU A 146 -2.53 2.65 18.05
CA GLU A 146 -2.07 1.53 18.88
C GLU A 146 -3.22 0.56 19.21
N THR A 147 -4.39 1.10 19.55
CA THR A 147 -5.59 0.30 19.84
C THR A 147 -6.35 0.01 18.55
N LEU A 148 -6.67 -1.27 18.36
CA LEU A 148 -7.38 -1.80 17.22
C LEU A 148 -8.68 -2.48 17.66
N PHE A 149 -9.68 -2.41 16.79
CA PHE A 149 -10.99 -2.98 17.01
C PHE A 149 -11.38 -3.88 15.83
N HIS A 150 -11.93 -5.05 16.14
CA HIS A 150 -12.50 -5.99 15.17
C HIS A 150 -13.91 -6.38 15.62
N MET A 151 -14.85 -6.56 14.70
CA MET A 151 -16.19 -7.07 15.02
C MET A 151 -16.42 -8.47 14.46
N CYS A 152 -17.11 -9.31 15.23
CA CYS A 152 -17.47 -10.66 14.81
C CYS A 152 -18.76 -11.16 15.47
N GLU A 153 -19.32 -12.23 14.92
CA GLU A 153 -20.42 -12.96 15.56
C GLU A 153 -19.95 -13.53 16.91
N ALA A 154 -20.71 -13.26 17.97
CA ALA A 154 -20.38 -13.68 19.33
C ALA A 154 -20.17 -15.20 19.43
N THR A 155 -20.98 -15.98 18.71
CA THR A 155 -20.88 -17.45 18.69
C THR A 155 -19.55 -17.94 18.12
N LYS A 156 -19.01 -17.29 17.09
CA LYS A 156 -17.72 -17.64 16.49
C LYS A 156 -16.57 -17.26 17.41
N TRP A 157 -16.70 -16.13 18.10
CA TRP A 157 -15.73 -15.72 19.12
C TRP A 157 -15.70 -16.70 20.30
N GLU A 158 -16.85 -17.07 20.84
CA GLU A 158 -16.93 -18.06 21.93
C GLU A 158 -16.38 -19.42 21.52
N ALA A 159 -16.63 -19.85 20.28
CA ALA A 159 -16.06 -21.08 19.74
C ALA A 159 -14.52 -21.02 19.67
N ALA A 160 -13.95 -19.89 19.23
CA ALA A 160 -12.50 -19.69 19.21
C ALA A 160 -11.92 -19.76 20.64
N LYS A 161 -12.51 -19.03 21.59
CA LYS A 161 -12.12 -19.08 23.01
C LYS A 161 -12.16 -20.51 23.57
N ALA A 162 -13.25 -21.25 23.32
CA ALA A 162 -13.40 -22.63 23.80
C ALA A 162 -12.38 -23.60 23.17
N SER A 163 -11.99 -23.35 21.92
CA SER A 163 -11.03 -24.20 21.20
C SER A 163 -9.57 -23.97 21.61
N GLY A 164 -9.25 -22.82 22.20
CA GLY A 164 -7.88 -22.38 22.46
C GLY A 164 -7.11 -21.91 21.22
N PHE A 165 -7.74 -21.92 20.03
CA PHE A 165 -7.18 -21.42 18.79
C PHE A 165 -7.61 -19.99 18.48
N ALA A 166 -6.91 -19.36 17.54
CA ALA A 166 -7.26 -18.04 17.06
C ALA A 166 -8.62 -18.04 16.35
N TYR A 167 -9.35 -16.94 16.51
CA TYR A 167 -10.52 -16.64 15.70
C TYR A 167 -10.08 -16.25 14.29
N TYR A 168 -10.75 -16.79 13.27
CA TYR A 168 -10.60 -16.37 11.89
C TYR A 168 -11.95 -15.93 11.34
N PRO A 169 -12.04 -14.77 10.65
CA PRO A 169 -13.28 -14.35 10.03
C PRO A 169 -13.69 -15.34 8.92
N PRO A 170 -14.99 -15.48 8.63
CA PRO A 170 -15.47 -16.40 7.60
C PRO A 170 -14.89 -16.12 6.20
N THR A 171 -14.53 -14.87 5.95
CA THR A 171 -13.95 -14.40 4.68
C THR A 171 -12.42 -14.48 4.66
N TYR A 172 -11.77 -14.99 5.71
CA TYR A 172 -10.31 -14.96 5.89
C TYR A 172 -9.51 -15.42 4.66
N GLU A 173 -9.89 -16.56 4.06
CA GLU A 173 -9.19 -17.06 2.86
C GLU A 173 -9.51 -16.22 1.60
N ALA A 174 -10.77 -15.81 1.44
CA ALA A 174 -11.22 -15.00 0.31
C ALA A 174 -10.58 -13.60 0.32
N ASP A 175 -10.38 -13.05 1.51
CA ASP A 175 -9.76 -11.76 1.72
C ASP A 175 -8.23 -11.84 1.53
N GLY A 176 -7.63 -13.03 1.42
CA GLY A 176 -6.18 -13.15 1.22
C GLY A 176 -5.39 -13.29 2.51
N TYR A 177 -5.95 -14.01 3.48
CA TYR A 177 -5.32 -14.43 4.73
C TYR A 177 -5.04 -13.31 5.73
N TYR A 178 -5.93 -12.31 5.80
CA TYR A 178 -5.90 -11.28 6.83
C TYR A 178 -7.27 -11.04 7.49
N THR A 179 -7.26 -10.46 8.68
CA THR A 179 -8.44 -10.04 9.43
C THR A 179 -8.53 -8.52 9.43
N HIS A 180 -9.66 -7.97 8.99
CA HIS A 180 -9.91 -6.53 8.99
C HIS A 180 -10.05 -5.97 10.40
N ALA A 181 -9.39 -4.87 10.70
CA ALA A 181 -9.55 -4.11 11.94
C ALA A 181 -9.65 -2.60 11.64
N THR A 182 -9.91 -1.81 12.67
CA THR A 182 -9.95 -0.34 12.61
C THR A 182 -9.45 0.25 13.91
N GLY A 183 -8.76 1.39 13.87
CA GLY A 183 -8.52 2.19 15.07
C GLY A 183 -9.66 3.15 15.42
N VAL A 184 -10.71 3.20 14.58
CA VAL A 184 -11.87 4.08 14.75
C VAL A 184 -13.12 3.20 14.93
N PRO A 185 -13.59 2.97 16.17
CA PRO A 185 -14.69 2.05 16.46
C PRO A 185 -16.00 2.34 15.73
N SER A 186 -16.33 3.62 15.50
CA SER A 186 -17.55 3.99 14.78
C SER A 186 -17.59 3.45 13.35
N ARG A 187 -16.42 3.23 12.71
CA ARG A 187 -16.33 2.59 11.40
C ARG A 187 -16.81 1.14 11.41
N LEU A 188 -16.73 0.44 12.53
CA LEU A 188 -17.30 -0.92 12.63
C LEU A 188 -18.82 -0.89 12.52
N VAL A 189 -19.48 0.12 13.09
CA VAL A 189 -20.95 0.27 12.97
C VAL A 189 -21.34 0.55 11.52
N GLU A 190 -20.57 1.39 10.83
CA GLU A 190 -20.76 1.66 9.40
C GLU A 190 -20.53 0.39 8.56
N THR A 191 -19.45 -0.34 8.86
CA THR A 191 -19.09 -1.62 8.23
C THR A 191 -20.16 -2.69 8.46
N ALA A 192 -20.71 -2.77 9.66
CA ALA A 192 -21.77 -3.71 10.02
C ALA A 192 -23.04 -3.42 9.22
N ASN A 193 -23.40 -2.15 9.14
CA ASN A 193 -24.53 -1.70 8.34
C ASN A 193 -24.27 -1.82 6.84
N HIS A 194 -23.04 -1.92 6.35
CA HIS A 194 -22.80 -2.13 4.92
C HIS A 194 -22.80 -3.62 4.54
N PHE A 195 -22.13 -4.46 5.32
CA PHE A 195 -21.87 -5.85 4.94
C PHE A 195 -22.72 -6.90 5.67
N TYR A 196 -23.20 -6.62 6.88
CA TYR A 196 -23.67 -7.67 7.81
C TYR A 196 -25.14 -7.54 8.26
N GLN A 197 -25.92 -6.65 7.64
CA GLN A 197 -27.33 -6.41 7.97
C GLN A 197 -28.19 -7.68 8.02
N ASP A 198 -27.92 -8.62 7.12
CA ASP A 198 -28.67 -9.87 6.95
C ASP A 198 -28.12 -11.05 7.78
N VAL A 199 -26.99 -10.86 8.47
CA VAL A 199 -26.42 -11.89 9.35
C VAL A 199 -27.08 -11.78 10.72
N SER A 200 -27.84 -12.81 11.10
CA SER A 200 -28.51 -12.88 12.41
C SER A 200 -27.55 -13.24 13.54
N GLY A 201 -27.94 -12.95 14.78
CA GLY A 201 -27.20 -13.30 15.98
C GLY A 201 -26.59 -12.09 16.68
N ASP A 202 -25.99 -12.36 17.85
CA ASP A 202 -25.29 -11.35 18.64
C ASP A 202 -23.90 -11.10 18.07
N TRP A 203 -23.46 -9.85 18.16
CA TRP A 203 -22.18 -9.39 17.68
C TRP A 203 -21.36 -8.77 18.81
N VAL A 204 -20.06 -9.00 18.76
CA VAL A 204 -19.09 -8.43 19.71
C VAL A 204 -18.03 -7.64 18.96
N CYS A 205 -17.55 -6.59 19.59
CA CYS A 205 -16.38 -5.84 19.20
C CYS A 205 -15.23 -6.22 20.13
N LEU A 206 -14.13 -6.71 19.54
CA LEU A 206 -12.91 -7.11 20.19
C LEU A 206 -11.94 -5.92 20.19
N GLU A 207 -11.44 -5.55 21.36
CA GLU A 207 -10.42 -4.52 21.52
C GLU A 207 -9.07 -5.19 21.83
N MET A 208 -8.05 -4.81 21.05
CA MET A 208 -6.69 -5.33 21.15
C MET A 208 -5.69 -4.22 20.85
N THR A 209 -4.40 -4.48 21.09
CA THR A 209 -3.33 -3.52 20.76
C THR A 209 -2.36 -4.10 19.75
N ARG A 210 -1.73 -3.23 18.94
CA ARG A 210 -0.62 -3.62 18.06
C ARG A 210 0.52 -4.24 18.86
N THR A 211 0.77 -3.75 20.06
CA THR A 211 1.77 -4.32 20.96
C THR A 211 1.45 -5.77 21.32
N ALA A 212 0.21 -6.09 21.69
CA ALA A 212 -0.20 -7.46 22.02
C ALA A 212 -0.12 -8.39 20.80
N LEU A 213 -0.54 -7.91 19.63
CA LEU A 213 -0.41 -8.65 18.36
C LEU A 213 1.05 -8.94 18.03
N ARG A 214 1.93 -7.94 18.13
CA ARG A 214 3.37 -8.10 17.90
C ARG A 214 4.01 -9.08 18.88
N GLN A 215 3.63 -9.05 20.16
CA GLN A 215 4.12 -10.01 21.16
C GLN A 215 3.67 -11.45 20.86
N ALA A 216 2.54 -11.62 20.18
CA ALA A 216 2.07 -12.91 19.67
C ALA A 216 2.67 -13.30 18.30
N GLY A 217 3.60 -12.49 17.76
CA GLY A 217 4.22 -12.73 16.45
C GLY A 217 3.31 -12.38 15.26
N ILE A 218 2.26 -11.59 15.48
CA ILE A 218 1.26 -11.22 14.46
C ILE A 218 1.56 -9.82 13.95
N PHE A 219 1.66 -9.70 12.62
CA PHE A 219 1.92 -8.44 11.94
C PHE A 219 0.61 -7.71 11.60
N VAL A 220 0.67 -6.37 11.58
CA VAL A 220 -0.44 -5.51 11.13
C VAL A 220 0.05 -4.66 9.98
N ARG A 221 -0.67 -4.70 8.86
CA ARG A 221 -0.39 -3.91 7.67
C ARG A 221 -1.46 -2.83 7.52
N ASP A 222 -1.05 -1.59 7.36
CA ASP A 222 -1.97 -0.46 7.17
C ASP A 222 -2.14 -0.18 5.68
N GLU A 223 -3.34 -0.40 5.16
CA GLU A 223 -3.66 -0.26 3.73
C GLU A 223 -4.94 0.54 3.53
N GLU A 224 -5.23 0.95 2.31
CA GLU A 224 -6.54 1.52 1.95
C GLU A 224 -7.66 0.49 2.17
N ALA A 225 -8.91 0.96 2.31
CA ALA A 225 -10.05 0.07 2.50
C ALA A 225 -10.16 -0.96 1.35
N LEU A 226 -10.11 -2.24 1.70
CA LEU A 226 -10.26 -3.36 0.77
C LEU A 226 -11.64 -4.02 0.88
N PRO A 227 -12.15 -4.68 -0.19
CA PRO A 227 -13.39 -5.45 -0.15
C PRO A 227 -13.42 -6.52 0.95
N VAL A 228 -14.62 -6.92 1.36
CA VAL A 228 -14.84 -8.01 2.34
C VAL A 228 -15.62 -9.13 1.66
N GLY A 229 -14.97 -10.28 1.41
CA GLY A 229 -15.49 -11.32 0.53
C GLY A 229 -15.82 -10.77 -0.86
N ASP A 230 -17.02 -11.05 -1.37
CA ASP A 230 -17.47 -10.57 -2.69
C ASP A 230 -18.04 -9.14 -2.69
N LYS A 231 -18.07 -8.46 -1.54
CA LYS A 231 -18.74 -7.15 -1.41
C LYS A 231 -17.72 -6.00 -1.45
N GLN A 232 -17.97 -5.03 -2.34
CA GLN A 232 -17.15 -3.84 -2.51
C GLN A 232 -17.28 -2.86 -1.33
N VAL A 233 -16.23 -2.07 -1.11
CA VAL A 233 -16.20 -0.98 -0.10
C VAL A 233 -17.18 0.14 -0.45
N GLY A 234 -17.57 0.95 0.53
CA GLY A 234 -18.41 2.13 0.30
C GLY A 234 -17.73 3.20 -0.55
N ASP A 235 -18.52 3.96 -1.31
CA ASP A 235 -18.04 4.95 -2.30
C ASP A 235 -17.13 6.05 -1.70
N THR A 236 -17.20 6.28 -0.38
CA THR A 236 -16.43 7.30 0.35
C THR A 236 -15.25 6.75 1.16
N TRP A 237 -15.00 5.44 1.12
CA TRP A 237 -14.02 4.79 2.00
C TRP A 237 -12.61 4.74 1.43
N SER A 238 -12.39 5.27 0.22
CA SER A 238 -11.06 5.32 -0.41
C SER A 238 -10.03 6.13 0.38
N GLU A 239 -10.46 6.93 1.36
CA GLU A 239 -9.56 7.70 2.24
C GLU A 239 -9.24 6.98 3.56
N TRP A 240 -9.89 5.85 3.83
CA TRP A 240 -9.68 5.12 5.08
C TRP A 240 -8.41 4.28 5.00
N ILE A 241 -7.51 4.50 5.95
CA ILE A 241 -6.45 3.55 6.25
C ILE A 241 -7.00 2.54 7.24
N CYS A 242 -7.00 1.28 6.82
CA CYS A 242 -7.56 0.11 7.48
C CYS A 242 -6.42 -0.82 7.90
N PRO A 243 -6.25 -1.06 9.22
CA PRO A 243 -5.35 -2.09 9.73
C PRO A 243 -5.82 -3.50 9.32
N HIS A 244 -4.95 -4.24 8.63
CA HIS A 244 -5.11 -5.66 8.31
C HIS A 244 -4.18 -6.50 9.19
N ILE A 245 -4.78 -7.32 10.06
CA ILE A 245 -4.07 -8.27 10.93
C ILE A 245 -3.72 -9.48 10.08
N ILE A 246 -2.43 -9.77 9.88
CA ILE A 246 -1.95 -10.88 9.05
C ILE A 246 -2.06 -12.18 9.86
N GLY A 247 -3.25 -12.77 9.87
CA GLY A 247 -3.58 -13.91 10.71
C GLY A 247 -4.99 -13.84 11.29
N GLY A 248 -5.27 -14.79 12.18
CA GLY A 248 -6.42 -14.74 13.06
C GLY A 248 -6.14 -13.92 14.32
N ILE A 249 -7.15 -13.82 15.19
CA ILE A 249 -7.07 -13.11 16.47
C ILE A 249 -7.07 -14.14 17.60
N PRO A 250 -5.91 -14.41 18.25
CA PRO A 250 -5.87 -15.26 19.43
C PRO A 250 -6.64 -14.64 20.61
N PRO A 251 -7.40 -15.41 21.40
CA PRO A 251 -8.02 -14.92 22.64
C PRO A 251 -7.08 -14.16 23.57
N SER A 252 -5.79 -14.54 23.59
CA SER A 252 -4.78 -13.92 24.45
C SER A 252 -4.41 -12.47 24.10
N VAL A 253 -4.71 -11.99 22.88
CA VAL A 253 -4.38 -10.61 22.48
C VAL A 253 -5.54 -9.64 22.68
N VAL A 254 -6.75 -10.15 22.92
CA VAL A 254 -7.96 -9.35 23.16
C VAL A 254 -8.02 -9.01 24.64
N HIS A 255 -7.97 -7.73 24.96
CA HIS A 255 -8.01 -7.27 26.35
C HIS A 255 -9.41 -6.84 26.79
N LYS A 256 -10.31 -6.55 25.84
CA LYS A 256 -11.69 -6.21 26.15
C LYS A 256 -12.65 -6.64 25.05
N GLU A 257 -13.83 -7.07 25.47
CA GLU A 257 -14.96 -7.41 24.62
C GLU A 257 -16.09 -6.42 24.88
N TRP A 258 -16.67 -5.90 23.81
CA TRP A 258 -17.76 -4.94 23.87
C TRP A 258 -18.96 -5.46 23.11
N LYS A 259 -20.14 -5.31 23.70
CA LYS A 259 -21.38 -5.72 23.05
C LYS A 259 -21.74 -4.75 21.93
N MET A 260 -22.06 -5.28 20.75
CA MET A 260 -22.67 -4.49 19.68
C MET A 260 -24.19 -4.53 19.80
N THR A 261 -24.84 -3.38 19.65
CA THR A 261 -26.29 -3.24 19.69
C THR A 261 -26.86 -3.10 18.28
N ARG A 262 -28.04 -3.68 18.06
CA ARG A 262 -28.77 -3.61 16.79
C ARG A 262 -30.27 -3.54 17.05
N ASP A 263 -30.98 -2.89 16.14
CA ASP A 263 -32.45 -2.90 16.04
C ASP A 263 -32.83 -3.50 14.68
N GLY A 264 -33.45 -4.68 14.70
CA GLY A 264 -33.71 -5.46 13.49
C GLY A 264 -32.42 -5.74 12.71
N LYS A 265 -32.33 -5.21 11.48
CA LYS A 265 -31.16 -5.35 10.59
C LYS A 265 -30.11 -4.26 10.77
N ARG A 266 -30.40 -3.21 11.54
CA ARG A 266 -29.56 -2.03 11.67
C ARG A 266 -28.70 -2.13 12.93
N PHE A 267 -27.38 -2.00 12.78
CA PHE A 267 -26.46 -1.85 13.90
C PHE A 267 -26.51 -0.42 14.43
N LEU A 268 -26.67 -0.28 15.74
CA LEU A 268 -26.84 1.00 16.44
C LEU A 268 -25.53 1.52 17.01
N GLY A 269 -24.70 0.64 17.58
CA GLY A 269 -23.47 1.06 18.23
C GLY A 269 -22.72 -0.09 18.92
N ILE A 270 -21.65 0.29 19.61
CA ILE A 270 -20.82 -0.54 20.48
C ILE A 270 -20.96 0.04 21.90
N GLU A 271 -21.58 -0.72 22.81
CA GLU A 271 -21.89 -0.26 24.17
C GLU A 271 -20.61 0.19 24.89
N GLY A 272 -20.58 1.46 25.33
CA GLY A 272 -19.45 2.04 26.06
C GLY A 272 -18.24 2.44 25.21
N VAL A 273 -18.32 2.33 23.88
CA VAL A 273 -17.25 2.73 22.95
C VAL A 273 -17.72 3.80 21.97
N THR A 274 -18.92 3.67 21.41
CA THR A 274 -19.49 4.66 20.48
C THR A 274 -20.61 5.43 21.17
N SER A 275 -20.64 6.75 20.96
CA SER A 275 -21.70 7.67 21.42
C SER A 275 -22.94 7.61 20.55
#